data_AF-A0A1F4NBQ2-F1
#
_entry.id   AF-A0A1F4NBQ2-F1
#
_cell.length_a   1.000
_cell.length_b   1.000
_cell.length_c   1.000
_cell.angle_alpha   90.00
_cell.angle_beta   90.00
_cell.angle_gamma   90.00
#
_symmetry.space_group_name_H-M   'P 1'
#
loop_
_entity.id
_entity.type
_entity.pdbx_description
1 polymer ?
#
loop_
_entity_poly.entity_id
_entity_poly.type
_entity_poly.pdbx_seq_one_letter_code
_entity_poly.pdbx_strand_id
1 'polypeptide(L)'
;MNTATTTDIPAQHWQGGPIDCADCDYVGLLSQGEGQGCKPGHACMQDAYALRIDRFFRWNPVLSDELLEHDYFEVRAIAARRASVFRLTALINDPDETVRLQVALRLPQTLLSKLVSDPHREVRLRVAQRLAPMALAALRNDPDYGVRELVAQRLPLAILPTMALDPDRAVRMRVAQRLDMPALLRMADDSDADVRRVVAERLPVALLSRLAHDPDWCVRWEVAQRADTATVETMQQDDEPEIRQAVHERLKRHVTPIGVAHG
;
A
#
# COMPACT_ATOMS: atom_id res chain seq x y z
N MET A 1 26.46 -30.59 2.05
CA MET A 1 25.47 -30.32 3.12
C MET A 1 25.88 -29.01 3.77
N ASN A 2 25.28 -27.90 3.35
CA ASN A 2 25.58 -26.57 3.88
C ASN A 2 24.86 -26.40 5.23
N THR A 3 25.60 -26.55 6.33
CA THR A 3 25.21 -26.07 7.65
C THR A 3 25.42 -24.55 7.68
N ALA A 4 24.37 -23.80 7.33
CA ALA A 4 24.36 -22.36 7.50
C ALA A 4 24.42 -22.02 9.00
N THR A 5 25.41 -21.23 9.36
CA THR A 5 25.71 -20.68 10.68
C THR A 5 24.51 -19.93 11.25
N THR A 6 23.88 -20.47 12.29
CA THR A 6 22.95 -19.73 13.16
C THR A 6 23.74 -18.60 13.81
N THR A 7 23.36 -17.36 13.54
CA THR A 7 23.90 -16.19 14.22
C THR A 7 23.57 -16.32 15.71
N ASP A 8 24.60 -16.48 16.56
CA ASP A 8 24.48 -16.68 18.02
C ASP A 8 24.00 -15.39 18.71
N ILE A 9 22.74 -15.01 18.48
CA ILE A 9 22.07 -14.03 19.32
C ILE A 9 21.87 -14.70 20.68
N PRO A 10 22.41 -14.19 21.80
CA PRO A 10 22.23 -14.82 23.09
C PRO A 10 20.75 -14.87 23.49
N ALA A 11 20.38 -15.86 24.31
CA ALA A 11 19.07 -15.88 24.96
C ALA A 11 19.01 -14.76 26.01
N GLN A 12 18.02 -13.88 25.91
CA GLN A 12 17.87 -12.74 26.81
C GLN A 12 16.41 -12.61 27.21
N HIS A 13 16.16 -12.40 28.50
CA HIS A 13 14.83 -12.11 29.00
C HIS A 13 14.35 -10.75 28.49
N TRP A 14 13.06 -10.57 28.22
CA TRP A 14 12.53 -9.31 27.70
C TRP A 14 12.67 -8.11 28.66
N GLN A 15 12.80 -8.36 29.97
CA GLN A 15 13.15 -7.34 30.98
C GLN A 15 14.67 -7.08 31.07
N GLY A 16 15.47 -7.78 30.27
CA GLY A 16 16.93 -7.83 30.40
C GLY A 16 17.41 -8.97 31.29
N GLY A 17 18.69 -9.34 31.15
CA GLY A 17 19.29 -10.46 31.87
C GLY A 17 19.06 -11.83 31.21
N PRO A 18 19.60 -12.92 31.80
CA PRO A 18 19.40 -14.27 31.31
C PRO A 18 17.97 -14.75 31.54
N ILE A 19 17.52 -15.71 30.72
CA ILE A 19 16.23 -16.37 30.94
C ILE A 19 16.35 -17.33 32.13
N ASP A 20 15.53 -17.11 33.16
CA ASP A 20 15.33 -18.07 34.25
C ASP A 20 14.02 -18.82 34.03
N CYS A 21 14.09 -20.15 34.01
CA CYS A 21 12.91 -20.99 33.83
C CYS A 21 12.29 -21.43 35.16
N ALA A 22 13.00 -21.31 36.28
CA ALA A 22 12.51 -21.78 37.58
C ALA A 22 11.25 -21.01 38.02
N ASP A 23 11.21 -19.71 37.71
CA ASP A 23 10.12 -18.80 38.07
C ASP A 23 9.10 -18.58 36.93
N CYS A 24 9.18 -19.38 35.87
CA CYS A 24 8.27 -19.26 34.72
C CYS A 24 7.01 -20.11 34.94
N ASP A 25 5.82 -19.50 34.84
CA ASP A 25 4.52 -20.19 34.92
C ASP A 25 4.39 -21.38 33.95
N TYR A 26 5.20 -21.38 32.88
CA TYR A 26 5.20 -22.39 31.84
C TYR A 26 6.38 -23.38 31.94
N VAL A 27 7.05 -23.47 33.10
CA VAL A 27 8.19 -24.38 33.32
C VAL A 27 7.89 -25.84 32.96
N GLY A 28 6.64 -26.27 33.12
CA GLY A 28 6.20 -27.63 32.73
C GLY A 28 6.38 -27.93 31.25
N LEU A 29 6.35 -26.92 30.38
CA LEU A 29 6.55 -27.08 28.93
C LEU A 29 7.97 -27.47 28.55
N LEU A 30 8.96 -27.29 29.42
CA LEU A 30 10.34 -27.74 29.16
C LEU A 30 10.41 -29.26 28.95
N SER A 31 9.50 -30.01 29.57
CA SER A 31 9.46 -31.47 29.50
C SER A 31 8.82 -32.02 28.21
N GLN A 32 8.09 -31.19 27.44
CA GLN A 32 7.28 -31.65 26.31
C GLN A 32 8.04 -31.77 24.98
N GLY A 33 9.34 -31.48 24.97
CA GLY A 33 10.20 -31.68 23.80
C GLY A 33 9.98 -30.69 22.66
N GLU A 34 10.75 -30.85 21.59
CA GLU A 34 10.72 -29.96 20.43
C GLU A 34 9.38 -30.06 19.68
N GLY A 35 8.76 -28.91 19.41
CA GLY A 35 7.48 -28.82 18.70
C GLY A 35 6.23 -28.86 19.57
N GLN A 36 6.33 -29.22 20.86
CA GLN A 36 5.18 -29.32 21.78
C GLN A 36 5.40 -28.60 23.13
N GLY A 37 6.59 -28.04 23.37
CA GLY A 37 6.94 -27.41 24.64
C GLY A 37 7.57 -26.02 24.50
N CYS A 38 8.60 -25.75 25.30
CA CYS A 38 9.44 -24.56 25.15
C CYS A 38 10.94 -24.92 25.27
N LYS A 39 11.81 -24.06 24.75
CA LYS A 39 13.26 -24.23 24.79
C LYS A 39 13.96 -22.87 24.84
N PRO A 40 14.57 -22.46 25.96
CA PRO A 40 15.34 -21.21 26.05
C PRO A 40 16.37 -21.07 24.92
N GLY A 41 16.51 -19.88 24.36
CA GLY A 41 17.37 -19.63 23.19
C GLY A 41 16.81 -20.15 21.86
N HIS A 42 15.66 -20.83 21.86
CA HIS A 42 15.04 -21.36 20.66
C HIS A 42 13.53 -21.06 20.56
N ALA A 43 12.69 -21.55 21.47
CA ALA A 43 11.26 -21.30 21.47
C ALA A 43 10.82 -20.91 22.89
N CYS A 44 10.84 -19.62 23.20
CA CYS A 44 10.51 -19.12 24.53
C CYS A 44 9.78 -17.78 24.41
N MET A 45 8.64 -17.64 25.09
CA MET A 45 7.91 -16.37 25.14
C MET A 45 8.56 -15.33 26.06
N GLN A 46 9.39 -15.77 27.01
CA GLN A 46 10.15 -14.89 27.89
C GLN A 46 11.38 -14.28 27.21
N ASP A 47 11.70 -14.68 25.98
CA ASP A 47 12.86 -14.17 25.24
C ASP A 47 12.55 -12.82 24.58
N ALA A 48 13.50 -11.89 24.57
CA ALA A 48 13.36 -10.60 23.88
C ALA A 48 13.32 -10.74 22.35
N TYR A 49 13.78 -11.87 21.80
CA TYR A 49 13.86 -12.05 20.36
C TYR A 49 12.54 -12.57 19.78
N ALA A 50 11.84 -11.71 19.02
CA ALA A 50 10.54 -11.98 18.41
C ALA A 50 10.43 -13.32 17.66
N LEU A 51 11.48 -13.80 16.98
CA LEU A 51 11.43 -15.08 16.27
C LEU A 51 11.33 -16.29 17.21
N ARG A 52 11.86 -16.19 18.43
CA ARG A 52 11.76 -17.24 19.47
C ARG A 52 10.39 -17.24 20.11
N ILE A 53 9.83 -16.06 20.34
CA ILE A 53 8.44 -15.90 20.81
C ILE A 53 7.47 -16.47 19.75
N ASP A 54 7.68 -16.14 18.47
CA ASP A 54 6.85 -16.70 17.38
C ASP A 54 6.93 -18.22 17.31
N ARG A 55 8.13 -18.77 17.46
CA ARG A 55 8.33 -20.22 17.52
C ARG A 55 7.62 -20.85 18.73
N PHE A 56 7.67 -20.20 19.89
CA PHE A 56 6.93 -20.64 21.08
C PHE A 56 5.43 -20.75 20.80
N PHE A 57 4.81 -19.73 20.20
CA PHE A 57 3.38 -19.78 19.87
C PHE A 57 3.03 -20.71 18.72
N ARG A 58 3.99 -21.07 17.86
CA ARG A 58 3.80 -22.15 16.88
C ARG A 58 3.74 -23.52 17.54
N TRP A 59 4.55 -23.75 18.57
CA TRP A 59 4.56 -25.01 19.33
C TRP A 59 3.36 -25.09 20.28
N ASN A 60 2.92 -23.94 20.81
CA ASN A 60 1.86 -23.85 21.81
C ASN A 60 0.72 -22.92 21.36
N PRO A 61 -0.01 -23.25 20.28
CA PRO A 61 -1.01 -22.34 19.71
C PRO A 61 -2.14 -22.00 20.69
N VAL A 62 -2.51 -22.93 21.59
CA VAL A 62 -3.57 -22.74 22.60
C VAL A 62 -3.25 -21.58 23.54
N LEU A 63 -1.98 -21.36 23.87
CA LEU A 63 -1.53 -20.30 24.78
C LEU A 63 -1.63 -18.88 24.17
N SER A 64 -1.90 -18.78 22.86
CA SER A 64 -2.05 -17.48 22.20
C SER A 64 -3.21 -16.66 22.76
N ASP A 65 -4.28 -17.31 23.22
CA ASP A 65 -5.45 -16.61 23.79
C ASP A 65 -5.21 -16.15 25.24
N GLU A 66 -4.37 -16.89 25.98
CA GLU A 66 -4.04 -16.64 27.37
C GLU A 66 -3.05 -15.47 27.51
N LEU A 67 -2.08 -15.39 26.59
CA LEU A 67 -0.99 -14.41 26.65
C LEU A 67 -1.30 -13.07 25.95
N LEU A 68 -2.57 -12.77 25.66
CA LEU A 68 -2.97 -11.47 25.11
C LEU A 68 -2.88 -10.32 26.12
N GLU A 69 -2.84 -10.61 27.42
CA GLU A 69 -2.71 -9.58 28.48
C GLU A 69 -1.27 -9.46 29.01
N HIS A 70 -0.31 -10.14 28.37
CA HIS A 70 1.08 -10.16 28.82
C HIS A 70 1.72 -8.75 28.80
N ASP A 71 2.55 -8.42 29.79
CA ASP A 71 3.15 -7.08 29.92
C ASP A 71 4.01 -6.68 28.73
N TYR A 72 4.76 -7.64 28.18
CA TYR A 72 5.61 -7.41 27.01
C TYR A 72 4.77 -7.34 25.72
N PHE A 73 4.80 -6.19 25.04
CA PHE A 73 4.01 -5.95 23.83
C PHE A 73 4.30 -6.94 22.72
N GLU A 74 5.54 -7.41 22.54
CA GLU A 74 5.85 -8.37 21.48
C GLU A 74 5.22 -9.73 21.71
N VAL A 75 5.07 -10.15 22.97
CA VAL A 75 4.30 -11.36 23.29
C VAL A 75 2.85 -11.17 22.87
N ARG A 76 2.22 -10.03 23.23
CA ARG A 76 0.85 -9.73 22.80
C ARG A 76 0.71 -9.65 21.28
N ALA A 77 1.63 -8.98 20.59
CA ALA A 77 1.62 -8.81 19.14
C ALA A 77 1.74 -10.16 18.42
N ILE A 78 2.62 -11.03 18.89
CA ILE A 78 2.85 -12.35 18.28
C ILE A 78 1.73 -13.32 18.65
N ALA A 79 1.24 -13.29 19.89
CA ALA A 79 0.06 -14.04 20.32
C ALA A 79 -1.15 -13.68 19.45
N ALA A 80 -1.37 -12.38 19.20
CA ALA A 80 -2.44 -11.87 18.36
C ALA A 80 -2.41 -12.39 16.91
N ARG A 81 -1.31 -12.98 16.43
CA ARG A 81 -1.24 -13.62 15.10
C ARG A 81 -1.98 -14.96 15.04
N ARG A 82 -2.12 -15.64 16.18
CA ARG A 82 -2.65 -17.02 16.28
C ARG A 82 -3.86 -17.13 17.18
N ALA A 83 -4.05 -16.19 18.09
CA ALA A 83 -5.22 -16.12 18.96
C ALA A 83 -6.54 -16.21 18.19
N SER A 84 -7.58 -16.70 18.85
CA SER A 84 -8.93 -16.65 18.35
C SER A 84 -9.33 -15.22 18.00
N VAL A 85 -9.93 -15.03 16.82
CA VAL A 85 -10.37 -13.70 16.37
C VAL A 85 -11.36 -13.05 17.35
N PHE A 86 -12.14 -13.87 18.08
CA PHE A 86 -13.07 -13.41 19.10
C PHE A 86 -12.39 -12.77 20.32
N ARG A 87 -11.11 -13.07 20.56
CA ARG A 87 -10.34 -12.50 21.68
C ARG A 87 -9.62 -11.21 21.31
N LEU A 88 -9.40 -10.95 20.01
CA LEU A 88 -8.66 -9.78 19.52
C LEU A 88 -9.36 -8.44 19.78
N THR A 89 -10.66 -8.44 20.10
CA THR A 89 -11.39 -7.22 20.46
C THR A 89 -10.79 -6.48 21.65
N ALA A 90 -10.18 -7.21 22.59
CA ALA A 90 -9.52 -6.63 23.76
C ALA A 90 -8.29 -5.79 23.38
N LEU A 91 -7.64 -6.10 22.26
CA LEU A 91 -6.40 -5.48 21.81
C LEU A 91 -6.61 -4.34 20.80
N ILE A 92 -7.85 -3.97 20.48
CA ILE A 92 -8.13 -2.86 19.54
C ILE A 92 -7.53 -1.55 20.06
N ASN A 93 -7.54 -1.35 21.39
CA ASN A 93 -6.99 -0.17 22.04
C ASN A 93 -5.69 -0.50 22.80
N ASP A 94 -4.96 -1.54 22.39
CA ASP A 94 -3.65 -1.86 22.99
C ASP A 94 -2.77 -0.61 22.95
N PRO A 95 -2.01 -0.26 24.00
CA PRO A 95 -1.15 0.92 23.99
C PRO A 95 -0.08 0.90 22.88
N ASP A 96 0.37 -0.29 22.48
CA ASP A 96 1.44 -0.44 21.49
C ASP A 96 0.89 -0.59 20.06
N GLU A 97 1.41 0.22 19.14
CA GLU A 97 0.97 0.21 17.74
C GLU A 97 1.32 -1.08 17.01
N THR A 98 2.38 -1.80 17.41
CA THR A 98 2.77 -3.07 16.81
C THR A 98 1.71 -4.12 17.10
N VAL A 99 1.15 -4.11 18.31
CA VAL A 99 0.01 -4.98 18.66
C VAL A 99 -1.21 -4.61 17.83
N ARG A 100 -1.60 -3.32 17.80
CA ARG A 100 -2.75 -2.85 17.00
C ARG A 100 -2.59 -3.16 15.51
N LEU A 101 -1.37 -3.12 14.98
CA LEU A 101 -1.04 -3.49 13.60
C LEU A 101 -1.25 -4.98 13.30
N GLN A 102 -0.91 -5.87 14.25
CA GLN A 102 -1.18 -7.31 14.15
C GLN A 102 -2.67 -7.61 14.25
N VAL A 103 -3.37 -6.94 15.16
CA VAL A 103 -4.82 -7.04 15.33
C VAL A 103 -5.53 -6.60 14.04
N ALA A 104 -5.12 -5.47 13.46
CA ALA A 104 -5.65 -4.94 12.22
C ALA A 104 -5.52 -5.90 11.02
N LEU A 105 -4.65 -6.92 11.05
CA LEU A 105 -4.57 -7.95 10.01
C LEU A 105 -5.68 -9.00 10.07
N ARG A 106 -6.29 -9.18 11.24
CA ARG A 106 -7.16 -10.33 11.52
C ARG A 106 -8.56 -9.96 11.94
N LEU A 107 -8.80 -8.70 12.35
CA LEU A 107 -10.15 -8.23 12.68
C LEU A 107 -11.12 -8.39 11.49
N PRO A 108 -12.38 -8.74 11.77
CA PRO A 108 -13.47 -8.66 10.79
C PRO A 108 -13.75 -7.18 10.44
N GLN A 109 -14.37 -6.95 9.28
CA GLN A 109 -14.58 -5.61 8.72
C GLN A 109 -15.26 -4.62 9.69
N THR A 110 -16.27 -5.08 10.43
CA THR A 110 -17.03 -4.26 11.40
C THR A 110 -16.21 -3.80 12.60
N LEU A 111 -15.16 -4.54 12.97
CA LEU A 111 -14.26 -4.16 14.05
C LEU A 111 -13.05 -3.41 13.51
N LEU A 112 -12.58 -3.75 12.30
CA LEU A 112 -11.49 -3.05 11.64
C LEU A 112 -11.80 -1.56 11.45
N SER A 113 -13.06 -1.19 11.21
CA SER A 113 -13.48 0.20 11.10
C SER A 113 -13.24 1.03 12.36
N LYS A 114 -13.09 0.41 13.53
CA LYS A 114 -12.74 1.11 14.78
C LYS A 114 -11.31 1.67 14.77
N LEU A 115 -10.43 1.14 13.92
CA LEU A 115 -9.03 1.56 13.79
C LEU A 115 -8.81 2.59 12.67
N VAL A 116 -9.87 3.08 12.02
CA VAL A 116 -9.78 4.09 10.94
C VAL A 116 -9.11 5.38 11.43
N SER A 117 -9.30 5.73 12.70
CA SER A 117 -8.72 6.93 13.31
C SER A 117 -7.54 6.60 14.24
N ASP A 118 -6.86 5.46 14.04
CA ASP A 118 -5.68 5.11 14.86
C ASP A 118 -4.62 6.23 14.77
N PRO A 119 -4.01 6.63 15.89
CA PRO A 119 -2.98 7.68 15.87
C PRO A 119 -1.77 7.33 14.99
N HIS A 120 -1.44 6.05 14.84
CA HIS A 120 -0.28 5.63 14.06
C HIS A 120 -0.63 5.40 12.59
N ARG A 121 0.13 6.08 11.73
CA ARG A 121 0.01 5.98 10.27
C ARG A 121 0.05 4.54 9.75
N GLU A 122 0.94 3.71 10.27
CA GLU A 122 1.12 2.34 9.79
C GLU A 122 -0.12 1.46 10.08
N VAL A 123 -0.79 1.69 11.20
CA VAL A 123 -2.07 1.03 11.51
C VAL A 123 -3.15 1.50 10.54
N ARG A 124 -3.26 2.80 10.28
CA ARG A 124 -4.23 3.34 9.31
C ARG A 124 -3.99 2.85 7.89
N LEU A 125 -2.73 2.71 7.45
CA LEU A 125 -2.39 2.06 6.18
C LEU A 125 -2.86 0.61 6.15
N ARG A 126 -2.61 -0.15 7.21
CA ARG A 126 -3.05 -1.55 7.30
C ARG A 126 -4.58 -1.68 7.24
N VAL A 127 -5.28 -0.78 7.93
CA VAL A 127 -6.74 -0.65 7.87
C VAL A 127 -7.18 -0.34 6.44
N ALA A 128 -6.57 0.66 5.81
CA ALA A 128 -6.82 1.05 4.42
C ALA A 128 -6.53 -0.07 3.40
N GLN A 129 -5.62 -1.00 3.69
CA GLN A 129 -5.33 -2.16 2.82
C GLN A 129 -6.43 -3.23 2.90
N ARG A 130 -7.09 -3.37 4.05
CA ARG A 130 -8.04 -4.47 4.31
C ARG A 130 -9.50 -4.06 4.27
N LEU A 131 -9.82 -2.78 4.52
CA LEU A 131 -11.19 -2.32 4.50
C LEU A 131 -11.85 -2.62 3.15
N ALA A 132 -13.13 -3.00 3.23
CA ALA A 132 -13.98 -3.17 2.07
C ALA A 132 -14.08 -1.85 1.28
N PRO A 133 -14.19 -1.89 -0.06
CA PRO A 133 -14.10 -0.68 -0.89
C PRO A 133 -15.06 0.45 -0.49
N MET A 134 -16.27 0.13 -0.05
CA MET A 134 -17.25 1.14 0.39
C MET A 134 -16.86 1.82 1.71
N ALA A 135 -16.22 1.10 2.64
CA ALA A 135 -15.79 1.64 3.92
C ALA A 135 -14.54 2.53 3.81
N LEU A 136 -13.75 2.39 2.74
CA LEU A 136 -12.56 3.22 2.49
C LEU A 136 -12.87 4.72 2.38
N ALA A 137 -14.12 5.08 2.07
CA ALA A 137 -14.54 6.48 2.00
C ALA A 137 -14.26 7.26 3.30
N ALA A 138 -14.21 6.57 4.44
CA ALA A 138 -13.89 7.15 5.75
C ALA A 138 -12.45 7.67 5.87
N LEU A 139 -11.52 7.16 5.05
CA LEU A 139 -10.10 7.51 5.06
C LEU A 139 -9.70 8.51 3.96
N ARG A 140 -10.66 9.02 3.17
CA ARG A 140 -10.37 9.93 2.04
C ARG A 140 -9.73 11.24 2.48
N ASN A 141 -9.97 11.66 3.72
CA ASN A 141 -9.43 12.88 4.31
C ASN A 141 -8.37 12.56 5.37
N ASP A 142 -7.73 11.39 5.31
CA ASP A 142 -6.65 11.05 6.24
C ASP A 142 -5.56 12.13 6.19
N PRO A 143 -4.99 12.56 7.32
CA PRO A 143 -3.90 13.54 7.32
C PRO A 143 -2.67 13.08 6.53
N ASP A 144 -2.41 11.78 6.45
CA ASP A 144 -1.27 11.23 5.71
C ASP A 144 -1.60 11.01 4.23
N TYR A 145 -0.81 11.60 3.33
CA TYR A 145 -1.02 11.47 1.89
C TYR A 145 -0.85 10.03 1.39
N GLY A 146 0.01 9.22 2.02
CA GLY A 146 0.20 7.81 1.65
C GLY A 146 -1.02 6.95 1.95
N VAL A 147 -1.73 7.25 3.05
CA VAL A 147 -3.05 6.65 3.31
C VAL A 147 -4.05 7.08 2.24
N ARG A 148 -4.11 8.38 1.92
CA ARG A 148 -5.03 8.89 0.87
C ARG A 148 -4.71 8.32 -0.51
N GLU A 149 -3.44 8.12 -0.86
CA GLU A 149 -3.03 7.52 -2.14
C GLU A 149 -3.51 6.06 -2.22
N LEU A 150 -3.32 5.28 -1.16
CA LEU A 150 -3.82 3.91 -1.08
C LEU A 150 -5.36 3.86 -1.14
N VAL A 151 -6.04 4.81 -0.50
CA VAL A 151 -7.49 4.97 -0.63
C VAL A 151 -7.83 5.23 -2.10
N ALA A 152 -7.21 6.22 -2.76
CA ALA A 152 -7.43 6.54 -4.16
C ALA A 152 -7.14 5.37 -5.11
N GLN A 153 -6.26 4.43 -4.74
CA GLN A 153 -5.99 3.22 -5.52
C GLN A 153 -7.14 2.20 -5.46
N ARG A 154 -7.87 2.14 -4.35
CA ARG A 154 -8.90 1.10 -4.10
C ARG A 154 -10.32 1.63 -4.05
N LEU A 155 -10.49 2.95 -3.98
CA LEU A 155 -11.79 3.58 -3.83
C LEU A 155 -12.68 3.28 -5.05
N PRO A 156 -13.97 2.94 -4.88
CA PRO A 156 -14.91 2.73 -5.98
C PRO A 156 -14.97 3.91 -6.95
N LEU A 157 -15.03 3.64 -8.26
CA LEU A 157 -15.00 4.67 -9.31
C LEU A 157 -16.13 5.70 -9.16
N ALA A 158 -17.29 5.29 -8.66
CA ALA A 158 -18.43 6.19 -8.42
C ALA A 158 -18.13 7.32 -7.42
N ILE A 159 -17.20 7.12 -6.49
CA ILE A 159 -16.83 8.12 -5.47
C ILE A 159 -15.39 8.61 -5.59
N LEU A 160 -14.56 8.00 -6.44
CA LEU A 160 -13.20 8.45 -6.73
C LEU A 160 -13.09 9.93 -7.16
N PRO A 161 -14.04 10.51 -7.94
CA PRO A 161 -13.98 11.92 -8.32
C PRO A 161 -13.92 12.89 -7.13
N THR A 162 -14.36 12.48 -5.93
CA THR A 162 -14.27 13.35 -4.74
C THR A 162 -12.83 13.59 -4.27
N MET A 163 -11.86 12.84 -4.79
CA MET A 163 -10.43 12.99 -4.47
C MET A 163 -9.65 13.69 -5.59
N ALA A 164 -10.31 14.16 -6.66
CA ALA A 164 -9.64 14.79 -7.79
C ALA A 164 -8.94 16.11 -7.45
N LEU A 165 -9.30 16.73 -6.33
CA LEU A 165 -8.69 17.97 -5.81
C LEU A 165 -7.88 17.72 -4.54
N ASP A 166 -7.37 16.50 -4.33
CA ASP A 166 -6.49 16.22 -3.19
C ASP A 166 -5.29 17.18 -3.22
N PRO A 167 -4.86 17.74 -2.08
CA PRO A 167 -3.71 18.64 -2.04
C PRO A 167 -2.41 17.98 -2.53
N ASP A 168 -2.28 16.67 -2.39
CA ASP A 168 -1.08 15.94 -2.77
C ASP A 168 -1.11 15.46 -4.23
N ARG A 169 -0.04 15.76 -4.98
CA ARG A 169 0.05 15.40 -6.40
C ARG A 169 0.03 13.89 -6.63
N ALA A 170 0.63 13.08 -5.75
CA ALA A 170 0.67 11.63 -5.93
C ALA A 170 -0.73 11.01 -5.82
N VAL A 171 -1.57 11.56 -4.93
CA VAL A 171 -2.98 11.18 -4.83
C VAL A 171 -3.73 11.58 -6.10
N ARG A 172 -3.57 12.81 -6.59
CA ARG A 172 -4.21 13.26 -7.85
C ARG A 172 -3.77 12.44 -9.05
N MET A 173 -2.49 12.08 -9.16
CA MET A 173 -2.00 11.16 -10.20
C MET A 173 -2.69 9.79 -10.10
N ARG A 174 -2.80 9.22 -8.89
CA ARG A 174 -3.50 7.95 -8.68
C ARG A 174 -4.98 8.02 -9.09
N VAL A 175 -5.63 9.14 -8.80
CA VAL A 175 -7.01 9.43 -9.22
C VAL A 175 -7.07 9.51 -10.75
N ALA A 176 -6.21 10.30 -11.38
CA ALA A 176 -6.15 10.48 -12.83
C ALA A 176 -5.83 9.17 -13.57
N GLN A 177 -5.11 8.22 -12.98
CA GLN A 177 -4.86 6.89 -13.54
C GLN A 177 -6.11 6.00 -13.59
N ARG A 178 -7.12 6.27 -12.74
CA ARG A 178 -8.29 5.40 -12.57
C ARG A 178 -9.61 6.03 -13.01
N LEU A 179 -9.71 7.35 -13.07
CA LEU A 179 -10.97 8.01 -13.45
C LEU A 179 -11.39 7.70 -14.88
N ASP A 180 -12.68 7.51 -15.10
CA ASP A 180 -13.25 7.41 -16.44
C ASP A 180 -13.78 8.76 -16.93
N MET A 181 -14.09 8.83 -18.22
CA MET A 181 -14.81 9.98 -18.78
C MET A 181 -16.22 10.07 -18.21
N PRO A 182 -16.78 11.28 -17.99
CA PRO A 182 -16.16 12.60 -18.25
C PRO A 182 -15.32 13.13 -17.07
N ALA A 183 -15.18 12.38 -15.98
CA ALA A 183 -14.49 12.86 -14.78
C ALA A 183 -13.00 13.11 -15.00
N LEU A 184 -12.33 12.26 -15.80
CA LEU A 184 -10.93 12.42 -16.17
C LEU A 184 -10.65 13.77 -16.85
N LEU A 185 -11.54 14.22 -17.74
CA LEU A 185 -11.37 15.47 -18.49
C LEU A 185 -11.30 16.69 -17.56
N ARG A 186 -11.94 16.65 -16.39
CA ARG A 186 -11.87 17.76 -15.42
C ARG A 186 -10.47 17.94 -14.81
N MET A 187 -9.60 16.94 -14.93
CA MET A 187 -8.20 17.01 -14.46
C MET A 187 -7.25 17.52 -15.55
N ALA A 188 -7.74 17.83 -16.75
CA ALA A 188 -6.90 18.35 -17.84
C ALA A 188 -6.28 19.72 -17.50
N ASP A 189 -6.88 20.47 -16.58
CA ASP A 189 -6.36 21.76 -16.10
C ASP A 189 -5.70 21.64 -14.70
N ASP A 190 -5.26 20.44 -14.27
CA ASP A 190 -4.55 20.26 -12.99
C ASP A 190 -3.30 21.15 -12.93
N SER A 191 -3.00 21.71 -11.76
CA SER A 191 -1.82 22.56 -11.57
C SER A 191 -0.49 21.83 -11.84
N ASP A 192 -0.46 20.50 -11.64
CA ASP A 192 0.75 19.69 -11.74
C ASP A 192 0.85 19.03 -13.13
N ALA A 193 2.00 19.21 -13.79
CA ALA A 193 2.24 18.69 -15.13
C ALA A 193 2.25 17.16 -15.18
N ASP A 194 2.71 16.47 -14.13
CA ASP A 194 2.68 15.00 -14.10
C ASP A 194 1.25 14.45 -14.07
N VAL A 195 0.34 15.16 -13.40
CA VAL A 195 -1.09 14.82 -13.43
C VAL A 195 -1.66 15.06 -14.82
N ARG A 196 -1.41 16.23 -15.43
CA ARG A 196 -1.87 16.53 -16.79
C ARG A 196 -1.29 15.55 -17.83
N ARG A 197 -0.06 15.07 -17.63
CA ARG A 197 0.57 14.04 -18.48
C ARG A 197 -0.17 12.71 -18.40
N VAL A 198 -0.51 12.25 -17.19
CA VAL A 198 -1.36 11.06 -17.00
C VAL A 198 -2.74 11.24 -17.65
N VAL A 199 -3.31 12.45 -17.57
CA VAL A 199 -4.58 12.76 -18.26
C VAL A 199 -4.38 12.65 -19.78
N ALA A 200 -3.34 13.28 -20.33
CA ALA A 200 -2.99 13.17 -21.74
C ALA A 200 -2.89 11.72 -22.16
N GLU A 201 -2.08 10.89 -21.48
CA GLU A 201 -1.89 9.45 -21.72
C GLU A 201 -3.22 8.66 -21.83
N ARG A 202 -4.27 9.10 -21.13
CA ARG A 202 -5.55 8.39 -21.04
C ARG A 202 -6.71 9.02 -21.81
N LEU A 203 -6.61 10.28 -22.23
CA LEU A 203 -7.69 10.92 -22.99
C LEU A 203 -7.91 10.22 -24.34
N PRO A 204 -9.17 10.07 -24.80
CA PRO A 204 -9.46 9.70 -26.18
C PRO A 204 -8.80 10.65 -27.17
N VAL A 205 -8.38 10.13 -28.33
CA VAL A 205 -7.65 10.89 -29.37
C VAL A 205 -8.34 12.21 -29.73
N ALA A 206 -9.67 12.19 -29.87
CA ALA A 206 -10.48 13.35 -30.24
C ALA A 206 -10.47 14.49 -29.20
N LEU A 207 -9.98 14.26 -27.98
CA LEU A 207 -9.90 15.26 -26.91
C LEU A 207 -8.48 15.73 -26.62
N LEU A 208 -7.46 15.15 -27.27
CA LEU A 208 -6.06 15.51 -27.04
C LEU A 208 -5.71 16.93 -27.49
N SER A 209 -6.47 17.51 -28.41
CA SER A 209 -6.33 18.92 -28.81
C SER A 209 -6.45 19.90 -27.65
N ARG A 210 -7.14 19.53 -26.56
CA ARG A 210 -7.24 20.33 -25.33
C ARG A 210 -5.88 20.56 -24.65
N LEU A 211 -4.92 19.65 -24.84
CA LEU A 211 -3.59 19.67 -24.22
C LEU A 211 -2.47 19.97 -25.21
N ALA A 212 -2.78 20.28 -26.48
CA ALA A 212 -1.77 20.50 -27.52
C ALA A 212 -0.88 21.73 -27.29
N HIS A 213 -1.36 22.67 -26.46
CA HIS A 213 -0.64 23.90 -26.09
C HIS A 213 -0.32 23.92 -24.58
N ASP A 214 -0.22 22.74 -23.95
CA ASP A 214 0.15 22.66 -22.54
C ASP A 214 1.51 23.35 -22.29
N PRO A 215 1.68 24.13 -21.22
CA PRO A 215 2.95 24.78 -20.93
C PRO A 215 4.09 23.75 -20.70
N ASP A 216 3.77 22.55 -20.25
CA ASP A 216 4.76 21.50 -20.02
C ASP A 216 4.98 20.65 -21.30
N TRP A 217 6.24 20.59 -21.73
CA TRP A 217 6.59 19.88 -22.97
C TRP A 217 6.38 18.36 -22.86
N CYS A 218 6.44 17.75 -21.66
CA CYS A 218 6.17 16.32 -21.49
C CYS A 218 4.69 16.00 -21.77
N VAL A 219 3.78 16.92 -21.42
CA VAL A 219 2.35 16.78 -21.77
C VAL A 219 2.15 16.93 -23.27
N ARG A 220 2.76 17.95 -23.88
CA ARG A 220 2.72 18.14 -25.35
C ARG A 220 3.33 16.96 -26.10
N TRP A 221 4.40 16.36 -25.58
CA TRP A 221 5.00 15.15 -26.14
C TRP A 221 3.97 14.00 -26.20
N GLU A 222 3.23 13.74 -25.12
CA GLU A 222 2.17 12.73 -25.13
C GLU A 222 1.07 13.02 -26.16
N VAL A 223 0.71 14.29 -26.35
CA VAL A 223 -0.24 14.72 -27.37
C VAL A 223 0.32 14.46 -28.77
N ALA A 224 1.55 14.88 -29.05
CA ALA A 224 2.20 14.72 -30.36
C ALA A 224 2.26 13.25 -30.80
N GLN A 225 2.41 12.32 -29.85
CA GLN A 225 2.49 10.89 -30.11
C GLN A 225 1.12 10.24 -30.41
N ARG A 226 0.01 10.81 -29.91
CA ARG A 226 -1.30 10.12 -29.93
C ARG A 226 -2.45 10.89 -30.57
N ALA A 227 -2.40 12.21 -30.64
CA ALA A 227 -3.48 13.06 -31.18
C ALA A 227 -3.77 12.79 -32.65
N ASP A 228 -4.92 13.24 -33.15
CA ASP A 228 -5.24 13.11 -34.58
C ASP A 228 -4.34 13.98 -35.47
N THR A 229 -4.36 13.73 -36.78
CA THR A 229 -3.53 14.48 -37.75
C THR A 229 -3.76 15.98 -37.65
N ALA A 230 -5.01 16.43 -37.53
CA ALA A 230 -5.34 17.85 -37.44
C ALA A 230 -4.70 18.51 -36.22
N THR A 231 -4.71 17.86 -35.05
CA THR A 231 -4.03 18.36 -33.86
C THR A 231 -2.51 18.34 -34.01
N VAL A 232 -1.96 17.26 -34.57
CA VAL A 232 -0.51 17.14 -34.81
C VAL A 232 0.00 18.23 -35.76
N GLU A 233 -0.79 18.60 -36.78
CA GLU A 233 -0.46 19.69 -37.71
C GLU A 233 -0.28 21.04 -37.01
N THR A 234 -1.04 21.32 -35.94
CA THR A 234 -0.90 22.58 -35.19
C THR A 234 0.40 22.65 -34.38
N MET A 235 1.07 21.51 -34.16
CA MET A 235 2.27 21.40 -33.33
C MET A 235 3.59 21.43 -34.13
N GLN A 236 3.55 21.69 -35.44
CA GLN A 236 4.75 21.70 -36.30
C GLN A 236 5.82 22.71 -35.88
N GLN A 237 5.39 23.80 -35.24
CA GLN A 237 6.24 24.89 -34.75
C GLN A 237 6.37 24.88 -33.23
N ASP A 238 6.21 23.72 -32.58
CA ASP A 238 6.45 23.59 -31.13
C ASP A 238 7.84 24.10 -30.78
N ASP A 239 8.00 24.72 -29.62
CA ASP A 239 9.30 25.24 -29.17
C ASP A 239 10.31 24.11 -28.92
N GLU A 240 9.84 22.91 -28.55
CA GLU A 240 10.70 21.74 -28.28
C GLU A 240 11.13 21.04 -29.59
N PRO A 241 12.44 20.93 -29.88
CA PRO A 241 12.93 20.30 -31.11
C PRO A 241 12.48 18.85 -31.29
N GLU A 242 12.44 18.09 -30.21
CA GLU A 242 12.05 16.69 -30.16
C GLU A 242 10.59 16.53 -30.58
N ILE A 243 9.71 17.41 -30.09
CA ILE A 243 8.30 17.44 -30.47
C ILE A 243 8.17 17.78 -31.95
N ARG A 244 8.87 18.81 -32.44
CA ARG A 244 8.85 19.14 -33.87
C ARG A 244 9.28 17.95 -34.71
N GLN A 245 10.37 17.27 -34.34
CA GLN A 245 10.85 16.09 -35.07
C GLN A 245 9.78 14.98 -35.09
N ALA A 246 9.21 14.64 -33.94
CA ALA A 246 8.16 13.62 -33.83
C ALA A 246 6.93 13.96 -34.69
N VAL A 247 6.48 15.21 -34.65
CA VAL A 247 5.37 15.72 -35.47
C VAL A 247 5.66 15.56 -36.97
N HIS A 248 6.84 15.99 -37.43
CA HIS A 248 7.22 15.88 -38.85
C HIS A 248 7.31 14.42 -39.30
N GLU A 249 7.88 13.54 -38.48
CA GLU A 249 7.93 12.10 -38.78
C GLU A 249 6.54 11.48 -38.88
N ARG A 250 5.63 11.86 -37.98
CA ARG A 250 4.27 11.35 -37.95
C ARG A 250 3.44 11.82 -39.14
N LEU A 251 3.56 13.09 -39.53
CA LEU A 251 2.90 13.64 -40.71
C LEU A 251 3.40 12.98 -42.00
N LYS A 252 4.71 12.72 -42.13
CA LYS A 252 5.25 11.97 -43.28
C LYS A 252 4.66 10.56 -43.40
N ARG A 253 4.47 9.87 -42.26
CA ARG A 253 3.85 8.53 -42.25
C ARG A 253 2.37 8.57 -42.66
N HIS A 254 1.63 9.60 -42.26
CA HIS A 254 0.21 9.75 -42.61
C HIS A 254 -0.05 10.24 -44.05
N VAL A 255 0.86 11.02 -44.63
CA VAL A 255 0.82 11.42 -46.06
C VAL A 255 1.06 10.22 -46.99
N THR A 256 1.46 9.06 -46.45
CA THR A 256 1.65 7.81 -47.23
C THR A 256 0.49 6.80 -47.04
N PRO A 257 -0.65 6.88 -47.76
CA PRO A 257 -1.54 5.71 -47.89
C PRO A 257 -1.88 5.31 -49.36
N ILE A 258 -1.76 3.99 -49.61
CA ILE A 258 -2.33 3.16 -50.69
C ILE A 258 -2.00 3.60 -52.13
N GLY A 259 -0.78 3.29 -52.56
CA GLY A 259 -0.39 3.36 -53.97
C GLY A 259 0.57 2.24 -54.34
N VAL A 260 0.14 0.98 -54.24
CA VAL A 260 0.77 -0.08 -55.04
C VAL A 260 -0.32 -1.02 -55.56
N ALA A 261 -0.38 -1.06 -56.89
CA ALA A 261 -1.40 -1.64 -57.72
C ALA A 261 -1.45 -3.17 -57.65
N HIS A 262 -2.65 -3.69 -57.88
CA HIS A 262 -2.89 -5.06 -58.35
C HIS A 262 -2.09 -5.30 -59.64
N GLY A 263 -1.21 -6.30 -59.61
CA GLY A 263 -0.72 -7.00 -60.80
C GLY A 263 -1.66 -8.15 -61.16
#